data_AF-A0A2T1ETP8-F1
#
_entry.id   AF-A0A2T1ETP8-F1
#
_cell.length_a   1.000
_cell.length_b   1.000
_cell.length_c   1.000
_cell.angle_alpha   90.00
_cell.angle_beta   90.00
_cell.angle_gamma   90.00
#
_symmetry.space_group_name_H-M   'P 1'
#
loop_
_entity.id
_entity.type
_entity.pdbx_description
1 polymer ?
#
loop_
_entity_poly.entity_id
_entity_poly.type
_entity_poly.pdbx_seq_one_letter_code
_entity_poly.pdbx_strand_id
1 'polypeptide(L)' 'MAEIISGNSAEERNWRQDKLLTKQEIERLKTGEIDIHEIKNEENASKKDLYKDRDGNIYVKPKGGMSPGEPTDININDF' A
#
# COMPACT_ATOMS: atom_id res chain seq x y z
N MET A 1 17.25 -9.65 34.39
CA MET A 1 15.95 -10.02 33.81
C MET A 1 15.06 -8.80 33.80
N ALA A 2 15.22 -7.94 32.80
CA ALA A 2 14.24 -6.92 32.47
C ALA A 2 14.28 -6.80 30.93
N GLU A 3 13.38 -7.55 30.31
CA GLU A 3 13.15 -7.59 28.87
C GLU A 3 12.40 -6.31 28.51
N ILE A 4 13.13 -5.32 28.02
CA ILE A 4 12.53 -4.12 27.42
C ILE A 4 12.24 -4.47 25.96
N ILE A 5 11.10 -5.12 25.72
CA ILE A 5 10.46 -5.15 24.41
C ILE A 5 9.86 -3.75 24.21
N SER A 6 10.72 -2.78 23.87
CA SER A 6 10.29 -1.48 23.36
C SER A 6 9.61 -1.74 22.01
N GLY A 7 8.36 -1.33 21.89
CA GLY A 7 7.40 -1.81 20.89
C GLY A 7 7.92 -1.81 19.44
N ASN A 8 7.91 -3.00 18.83
CA ASN A 8 7.95 -3.22 17.38
C ASN A 8 6.67 -2.68 16.73
N SER A 9 6.57 -1.35 16.61
CA SER A 9 5.44 -0.69 15.94
C SER A 9 6.00 0.28 14.90
N ALA A 10 6.03 -0.17 13.63
CA ALA A 10 6.34 0.59 12.41
C ALA A 10 7.81 0.77 11.97
N GLU A 11 8.78 -0.05 12.40
CA GLU A 11 10.22 0.19 12.15
C GLU A 11 10.96 -0.66 11.09
N GLU A 12 10.32 -1.27 10.07
CA GLU A 12 11.10 -1.79 8.90
C GLU A 12 10.54 -1.47 7.51
N ARG A 13 9.34 -0.90 7.39
CA ARG A 13 8.84 -0.49 6.06
C ARG A 13 9.41 0.86 5.67
N ASN A 14 10.37 0.85 4.75
CA ASN A 14 10.89 2.06 4.15
C ASN A 14 9.90 2.60 3.11
N TRP A 15 8.88 3.35 3.56
CA TRP A 15 7.82 3.87 2.69
C TRP A 15 8.36 4.74 1.53
N ARG A 16 9.57 5.29 1.65
CA ARG A 16 10.23 6.02 0.56
C ARG A 16 10.68 5.11 -0.59
N GLN A 17 10.79 3.81 -0.34
CA GLN A 17 11.15 2.80 -1.33
C GLN A 17 9.95 2.11 -1.97
N ASP A 18 8.74 2.36 -1.47
CA ASP A 18 7.54 1.82 -2.09
C ASP A 18 7.47 2.30 -3.54
N LYS A 19 7.04 1.40 -4.42
CA LYS A 19 6.90 1.69 -5.83
C LYS A 19 5.45 1.89 -6.18
N LEU A 20 5.19 2.86 -7.06
CA LEU A 20 3.87 3.03 -7.65
C LEU A 20 3.46 1.71 -8.32
N LEU A 21 2.21 1.27 -8.12
CA LEU A 21 1.69 0.13 -8.86
C LEU A 21 1.72 0.41 -10.35
N THR A 22 2.19 -0.56 -11.10
CA THR A 22 2.17 -0.49 -12.57
C THR A 22 0.76 -0.73 -13.10
N LYS A 23 0.51 -0.34 -14.36
CA LYS A 23 -0.79 -0.56 -15.01
C LYS A 23 -1.20 -2.04 -14.98
N GLN A 24 -0.24 -2.94 -15.24
CA GLN A 24 -0.46 -4.39 -15.21
C GLN A 24 -0.89 -4.88 -13.83
N GLU A 25 -0.32 -4.33 -12.75
CA GLU A 25 -0.69 -4.71 -11.39
C GLU A 25 -2.08 -4.20 -11.02
N ILE A 26 -2.41 -2.98 -11.43
CA ILE A 26 -3.77 -2.45 -11.28
C ILE A 26 -4.77 -3.32 -12.05
N GLU A 27 -4.40 -3.82 -13.24
CA GLU A 27 -5.24 -4.76 -13.99
C GLU A 27 -5.41 -6.09 -13.25
N ARG A 28 -4.34 -6.65 -12.65
CA ARG A 28 -4.43 -7.87 -11.84
C ARG A 28 -5.39 -7.72 -10.66
N LEU A 29 -5.34 -6.57 -9.97
CA LEU A 29 -6.29 -6.28 -8.89
C LEU A 29 -7.73 -6.24 -9.40
N LYS A 30 -7.97 -5.54 -10.52
CA LYS A 30 -9.30 -5.50 -11.13
C LYS A 30 -9.77 -6.88 -11.57
N THR A 31 -8.87 -7.73 -12.07
CA THR A 31 -9.17 -9.14 -12.40
C THR A 31 -9.51 -9.95 -11.15
N GLY A 32 -8.87 -9.65 -10.02
CA GLY A 32 -9.16 -10.23 -8.71
C GLY A 32 -10.39 -9.69 -8.00
N GLU A 33 -11.30 -9.00 -8.71
CA GLU A 33 -12.48 -8.33 -8.14
C GLU A 33 -12.15 -7.27 -7.07
N ILE A 34 -10.90 -6.78 -7.05
CA ILE A 34 -10.46 -5.70 -6.17
C ILE A 34 -10.65 -4.35 -6.88
N ASP A 35 -11.61 -3.57 -6.41
CA ASP A 35 -11.87 -2.25 -6.97
C ASP A 35 -10.94 -1.19 -6.37
N ILE A 36 -9.96 -0.77 -7.19
CA ILE A 36 -8.98 0.26 -6.80
C ILE A 36 -9.63 1.61 -6.44
N HIS A 37 -10.87 1.86 -6.88
CA HIS A 37 -11.59 3.09 -6.54
C HIS A 37 -12.20 3.02 -5.13
N GLU A 38 -12.70 1.84 -4.73
CA GLU A 38 -13.17 1.59 -3.35
C GLU A 38 -12.00 1.70 -2.35
N ILE A 39 -10.88 1.04 -2.65
CA ILE A 39 -9.70 1.05 -1.78
C ILE A 39 -9.17 2.46 -1.52
N LYS A 40 -9.20 3.33 -2.55
CA LYS A 40 -8.67 4.69 -2.42
C LYS A 40 -9.62 5.64 -1.68
N ASN A 41 -10.81 5.18 -1.27
CA ASN A 41 -11.89 5.99 -0.73
C ASN A 41 -12.36 7.00 -1.80
N GLU A 42 -13.55 6.78 -2.37
CA GLU A 42 -14.09 7.48 -3.56
C GLU A 42 -13.85 8.99 -3.56
N GLU A 43 -13.98 9.64 -2.40
CA GLU A 43 -13.89 11.09 -2.24
C GLU A 43 -12.54 11.69 -2.68
N ASN A 44 -11.46 10.90 -2.67
CA ASN A 44 -10.14 11.36 -3.09
C ASN A 44 -9.36 10.33 -3.92
N ALA A 45 -10.05 9.40 -4.57
CA ALA A 45 -9.43 8.36 -5.38
C ALA A 45 -8.51 8.91 -6.50
N SER A 46 -8.84 10.07 -7.06
CA SER A 46 -8.00 10.75 -8.06
C SER A 46 -6.77 11.47 -7.48
N LYS A 47 -6.76 11.76 -6.17
CA LYS A 47 -5.62 12.41 -5.47
C LYS A 47 -4.70 11.38 -4.80
N LYS A 48 -5.09 10.12 -4.81
CA LYS A 48 -4.37 9.01 -4.19
C LYS A 48 -3.92 8.02 -5.25
N ASP A 49 -2.77 7.43 -5.02
CA ASP A 49 -2.17 6.40 -5.86
C ASP A 49 -1.89 5.17 -5.01
N LEU A 50 -1.94 4.00 -5.66
CA LEU A 50 -1.58 2.75 -5.00
C LEU A 50 -0.09 2.54 -5.15
N TYR A 51 0.55 2.22 -4.04
CA TYR A 51 1.95 1.85 -3.98
C TYR A 51 2.08 0.47 -3.38
N LYS A 52 3.13 -0.24 -3.77
CA LYS A 52 3.50 -1.53 -3.20
C LYS A 52 4.85 -1.45 -2.54
N ASP A 53 5.01 -2.20 -1.48
CA ASP A 53 6.35 -2.45 -0.92
C ASP A 53 7.04 -3.63 -1.66
N ARG A 54 8.19 -4.07 -1.17
CA ARG A 54 8.98 -5.15 -1.79
C ARG A 54 8.31 -6.52 -1.64
N ASP A 55 7.58 -6.74 -0.56
CA ASP A 55 6.78 -7.92 -0.27
C ASP A 55 5.46 -7.93 -1.03
N GLY A 56 5.14 -6.85 -1.75
CA GLY A 56 3.95 -6.73 -2.59
C GLY A 56 2.69 -6.30 -1.86
N ASN A 57 2.77 -5.90 -0.58
CA ASN A 57 1.60 -5.35 0.11
C ASN A 57 1.28 -3.96 -0.47
N ILE A 58 -0.02 -3.69 -0.62
CA ILE A 58 -0.56 -2.50 -1.24
C ILE A 58 -0.89 -1.46 -0.18
N TYR A 59 -0.60 -0.22 -0.54
CA TYR A 59 -0.82 0.95 0.29
C TYR A 59 -1.40 2.10 -0.53
N VAL A 60 -2.33 2.81 0.06
CA VAL A 60 -2.92 4.02 -0.51
C VAL A 60 -2.13 5.22 -0.05
N LYS A 61 -1.40 5.84 -0.97
CA LYS A 61 -0.60 7.04 -0.67
C LYS A 61 -1.17 8.24 -1.43
N PRO A 62 -0.98 9.46 -0.93
CA PRO A 62 -1.24 10.63 -1.76
C PRO A 62 -0.35 10.59 -3.01
N LYS A 63 -0.85 11.13 -4.11
CA LYS A 63 -0.13 11.23 -5.38
C LYS A 63 1.24 11.86 -5.15
N GLY A 64 2.29 11.20 -5.64
CA GLY A 64 3.68 11.61 -5.43
C GLY A 64 4.34 11.05 -4.17
N GLY A 65 3.66 10.19 -3.39
CA GLY A 65 4.30 9.40 -2.32
C GLY A 65 4.80 10.23 -1.14
N MET A 66 4.20 11.39 -0.88
CA MET A 66 4.62 12.33 0.16
C MET A 66 4.42 11.83 1.61
N SER A 67 3.70 10.74 1.80
CA SER A 67 3.34 10.20 3.11
C SER A 67 3.37 8.67 3.08
N PRO A 68 3.56 7.97 4.22
CA PRO A 68 3.59 6.50 4.27
C PRO A 68 2.33 5.83 3.71
N GLY A 69 1.20 6.55 3.73
CA GLY A 69 -0.09 6.09 3.25
C GLY A 69 -0.75 5.11 4.20
N GLU A 70 -1.94 4.66 3.80
CA GLU A 70 -2.73 3.71 4.57
C GLU A 70 -2.52 2.29 4.03
N PRO A 71 -2.27 1.29 4.91
CA PRO A 71 -2.28 -0.11 4.52
C PRO A 71 -3.67 -0.52 4.06
N THR A 72 -3.74 -1.33 3.00
CA THR A 72 -5.01 -1.81 2.47
C THR A 72 -5.25 -3.29 2.79
N ASP A 73 -4.31 -3.94 3.49
CA ASP A 73 -4.30 -5.40 3.77
C ASP A 73 -4.41 -6.29 2.52
N ILE A 74 -4.08 -5.73 1.35
CA ILE A 74 -4.13 -6.43 0.05
C ILE A 74 -2.70 -6.65 -0.41
N ASN A 75 -2.40 -7.85 -0.90
CA ASN A 75 -1.10 -8.16 -1.49
C ASN A 75 -1.26 -8.44 -3.00
N ILE A 76 -0.44 -7.78 -3.82
CA ILE A 76 -0.48 -7.95 -5.28
C ILE A 76 -0.10 -9.36 -5.74
N ASN A 77 0.59 -10.14 -4.90
CA ASN A 77 0.99 -11.51 -5.22
C ASN A 77 -0.14 -12.54 -5.02
N ASP A 78 -1.25 -12.15 -4.38
CA ASP A 78 -2.44 -13.00 -4.23
C ASP A 78 -3.26 -13.10 -5.54
N PHE A 79 -2.97 -12.20 -6.48
CA PHE A 79 -3.54 -12.09 -7.84
C PHE A 79 -2.42 -12.25 -8.87
#